data_AF-A0A3M2E5N1-F1
#
_entry.id   AF-A0A3M2E5N1-F1
#
_cell.length_a   1.000
_cell.length_b   1.000
_cell.length_c   1.000
_cell.angle_alpha   90.00
_cell.angle_beta   90.00
_cell.angle_gamma   90.00
#
_symmetry.space_group_name_H-M   'P 1'
#
loop_
_entity.id
_entity.type
_entity.pdbx_description
1 polymer ?
#
loop_
_entity_poly.entity_id
_entity_poly.type
_entity_poly.pdbx_seq_one_letter_code
_entity_poly.pdbx_strand_id
1 'polypeptide(L)'
;PTVSFLHEPGERRYSLALDLAEIFKPILVDRTIFSVLNRRMLQASDFRVELNRCVLKPRGLKVFLKAWEERLAETIKHRKLNRKVSYKRLVRLECYKLVKHILEDQTYKPFKIWW
;
A
#
# COMPACT_ATOMS: atom_id res chain seq x y z
N PRO A 1 13.99 7.51 7.08
CA PRO A 1 12.56 7.10 7.14
C PRO A 1 11.78 7.68 8.34
N THR A 2 12.45 8.24 9.35
CA THR A 2 11.86 8.83 10.57
C THR A 2 11.32 10.24 10.37
N VAL A 3 11.87 10.98 9.40
CA VAL A 3 11.42 12.34 9.03
C VAL A 3 10.22 12.25 8.09
N SER A 4 9.08 12.76 8.53
CA SER A 4 7.79 12.86 7.82
C SER A 4 7.32 14.30 7.78
N PHE A 5 6.28 14.55 6.98
CA PHE A 5 5.69 15.87 6.79
C PHE A 5 4.24 15.93 7.23
N LEU A 6 3.48 14.83 7.09
CA LEU A 6 2.08 14.75 7.53
C LEU A 6 1.97 14.15 8.92
N HIS A 7 2.50 12.95 9.12
CA HIS A 7 2.56 12.33 10.44
C HIS A 7 3.66 12.96 11.29
N GLU A 8 3.47 13.01 12.61
CA GLU A 8 4.52 13.50 13.52
C GLU A 8 5.84 12.69 13.35
N PRO A 9 7.00 13.33 13.19
CA PRO A 9 8.26 12.61 13.17
C PRO A 9 8.50 11.88 14.49
N GLY A 10 9.05 10.67 14.44
CA GLY A 10 9.37 9.93 15.66
C GLY A 10 10.55 8.99 15.43
N GLU A 11 11.51 9.00 16.34
CA GLU A 11 12.77 8.26 16.18
C GLU A 11 12.58 6.73 16.23
N ARG A 12 11.51 6.27 16.88
CA ARG A 12 11.17 4.83 17.01
C ARG A 12 10.16 4.34 15.97
N ARG A 13 9.76 5.18 15.01
CA ARG A 13 8.75 4.83 13.99
C ARG A 13 9.18 5.28 12.60
N TYR A 14 8.80 4.53 11.58
CA TYR A 14 9.06 4.88 10.19
C TYR A 14 8.01 5.87 9.67
N SER A 15 7.95 7.09 10.23
CA SER A 15 6.88 8.05 9.93
C SER A 15 6.72 8.36 8.44
N LEU A 16 7.83 8.43 7.68
CA LEU A 16 7.76 8.69 6.24
C LEU A 16 7.03 7.60 5.46
N ALA A 17 7.14 6.35 5.93
CA ALA A 17 6.42 5.25 5.32
C ALA A 17 4.90 5.39 5.52
N LEU A 18 4.46 6.00 6.64
CA LEU A 18 3.05 6.28 6.87
C LEU A 18 2.53 7.35 5.91
N ASP A 19 3.28 8.44 5.73
CA ASP A 19 2.93 9.50 4.75
C ASP A 19 2.80 8.94 3.33
N LEU A 20 3.77 8.14 2.89
CA LEU A 20 3.75 7.51 1.57
C LEU A 20 2.62 6.48 1.45
N ALA A 21 2.31 5.76 2.53
CA ALA A 21 1.26 4.74 2.52
C ALA A 21 -0.13 5.32 2.26
N GLU A 22 -0.41 6.56 2.68
CA GLU A 22 -1.73 7.20 2.47
C GLU A 22 -2.16 7.19 1.00
N ILE A 23 -1.22 7.41 0.08
CA ILE A 23 -1.49 7.43 -1.37
C ILE A 23 -1.92 6.04 -1.87
N PHE A 24 -1.40 4.98 -1.26
CA PHE A 24 -1.55 3.61 -1.75
C PHE A 24 -2.59 2.79 -0.99
N LYS A 25 -3.01 3.18 0.22
CA LYS A 25 -4.02 2.44 1.00
C LYS A 25 -5.30 2.15 0.20
N PRO A 26 -5.93 3.13 -0.48
CA PRO A 26 -7.16 2.84 -1.23
C PRO A 26 -6.97 1.84 -2.38
N ILE A 27 -5.79 1.85 -3.01
CA ILE A 27 -5.53 1.09 -4.23
C ILE A 27 -4.99 -0.31 -3.91
N LEU A 28 -4.17 -0.42 -2.87
CA LEU A 28 -3.52 -1.68 -2.50
C LEU A 28 -4.29 -2.37 -1.37
N VAL A 29 -4.60 -1.68 -0.29
CA VAL A 29 -5.20 -2.31 0.90
C VAL A 29 -6.69 -2.51 0.70
N ASP A 30 -7.45 -1.44 0.48
CA ASP A 30 -8.92 -1.49 0.46
C ASP A 30 -9.42 -2.37 -0.69
N ARG A 31 -8.86 -2.21 -1.90
CA ARG A 31 -9.19 -3.09 -3.03
C ARG A 31 -8.80 -4.55 -2.80
N THR A 32 -7.77 -4.84 -1.99
CA THR A 32 -7.44 -6.23 -1.64
C THR A 32 -8.47 -6.78 -0.67
N ILE A 33 -8.83 -6.01 0.37
CA ILE A 33 -9.89 -6.36 1.32
C ILE A 33 -11.21 -6.66 0.59
N PHE A 34 -11.68 -5.74 -0.25
CA PHE A 34 -12.91 -5.97 -1.01
C PHE A 34 -12.81 -7.17 -1.94
N SER A 35 -11.67 -7.39 -2.59
CA SER A 35 -11.48 -8.55 -3.47
C SER A 35 -11.62 -9.87 -2.71
N VAL A 36 -10.93 -10.02 -1.58
CA VAL A 36 -10.95 -11.29 -0.81
C VAL A 36 -12.31 -11.53 -0.15
N LEU A 37 -13.03 -10.48 0.25
CA LEU A 37 -14.38 -10.60 0.81
C LEU A 37 -15.43 -10.91 -0.27
N ASN A 38 -15.43 -10.17 -1.38
CA ASN A 38 -16.42 -10.35 -2.46
C ASN A 38 -16.29 -11.72 -3.13
N ARG A 39 -15.05 -12.23 -3.23
CA ARG A 39 -14.77 -13.58 -3.76
C ARG A 39 -14.92 -14.69 -2.72
N ARG A 40 -15.37 -14.36 -1.50
CA ARG A 40 -15.55 -15.29 -0.37
C ARG A 40 -14.28 -16.09 -0.03
N MET A 41 -13.10 -15.52 -0.32
CA MET A 41 -11.80 -16.10 0.01
C MET A 41 -11.52 -16.00 1.52
N LEU A 42 -12.03 -14.93 2.15
CA LEU A 42 -12.12 -14.79 3.59
C LEU A 42 -13.59 -14.76 4.02
N GLN A 43 -13.90 -15.47 5.09
CA GLN A 43 -15.23 -15.52 5.68
C GLN A 43 -15.15 -15.32 7.19
N ALA A 44 -16.29 -15.14 7.86
CA ALA A 44 -16.35 -14.97 9.31
C ALA A 44 -15.63 -16.10 10.09
N SER A 45 -15.63 -17.32 9.54
CA SER A 45 -14.93 -18.48 10.11
C SER A 45 -13.40 -18.36 10.12
N ASP A 46 -12.81 -17.49 9.29
CA ASP A 46 -11.37 -17.22 9.25
C ASP A 46 -10.92 -16.21 10.33
N PHE A 47 -11.85 -15.71 11.14
CA PHE A 47 -11.56 -14.79 12.23
C PHE A 47 -11.75 -15.47 13.60
N ARG A 48 -10.98 -15.01 14.59
CA ARG A 48 -11.16 -15.34 15.99
C ARG A 48 -11.44 -14.05 16.75
N VAL A 49 -12.60 -14.00 17.39
CA VAL A 49 -12.97 -12.91 18.29
C VAL A 49 -12.53 -13.29 19.69
N GLU A 50 -11.82 -12.39 20.35
CA GLU A 50 -11.42 -12.46 21.74
C GLU A 50 -11.92 -11.21 22.46
N LEU A 51 -11.74 -11.12 23.78
CA LEU A 51 -12.17 -9.95 24.55
C LEU A 51 -11.51 -8.68 23.95
N ASN A 52 -12.33 -7.80 23.38
CA ASN A 52 -11.95 -6.53 22.74
C ASN A 52 -11.07 -6.61 21.48
N ARG A 53 -10.94 -7.77 20.81
CA ARG A 53 -10.18 -7.87 19.55
C ARG A 53 -10.72 -8.92 18.59
N CYS A 54 -10.53 -8.67 17.29
CA CYS A 54 -10.80 -9.62 16.22
C CYS A 54 -9.50 -9.84 15.44
N VAL A 55 -9.05 -11.10 15.36
CA VAL A 55 -7.79 -11.46 14.71
C VAL A 55 -8.02 -12.46 13.58
N LEU A 56 -7.23 -12.36 12.53
CA LEU A 56 -7.20 -13.37 11.47
C LEU A 56 -6.56 -14.67 11.99
N LYS A 57 -7.21 -15.79 11.74
CA LYS A 57 -6.61 -17.12 11.96
C LYS A 57 -5.48 -17.35 10.94
N PRO A 58 -4.55 -18.30 11.21
CA PRO A 58 -3.43 -18.57 10.30
C PRO A 58 -3.83 -18.85 8.85
N ARG A 59 -4.96 -19.54 8.64
CA ARG A 59 -5.52 -19.75 7.29
C ARG A 59 -5.88 -18.43 6.61
N GLY A 60 -6.69 -17.60 7.26
CA GLY A 60 -7.10 -16.31 6.73
C GLY A 60 -5.91 -15.37 6.48
N LEU A 61 -4.93 -15.36 7.38
CA LEU A 61 -3.70 -14.61 7.19
C LEU A 61 -2.94 -15.04 5.92
N LYS A 62 -2.77 -16.35 5.70
CA LYS A 62 -2.12 -16.86 4.47
C LYS A 62 -2.88 -16.47 3.21
N VAL A 63 -4.21 -16.53 3.23
CA VAL A 63 -5.06 -16.10 2.11
C VAL A 63 -4.87 -14.62 1.81
N PHE A 64 -4.91 -13.77 2.84
CA PHE A 64 -4.73 -12.33 2.66
C PHE A 64 -3.32 -11.98 2.14
N LEU A 65 -2.28 -12.59 2.72
CA LEU A 65 -0.90 -12.36 2.30
C LEU A 65 -0.67 -12.77 0.84
N LYS A 66 -1.26 -13.89 0.40
CA LYS A 66 -1.18 -14.32 -1.01
C LYS A 66 -1.84 -13.28 -1.93
N ALA A 67 -3.07 -12.85 -1.62
CA ALA A 67 -3.77 -11.84 -2.40
C ALA A 67 -3.03 -10.49 -2.42
N TRP A 68 -2.39 -10.12 -1.31
CA TRP A 68 -1.58 -8.92 -1.18
C TRP A 68 -0.32 -8.97 -2.07
N GLU A 69 0.43 -10.07 -2.05
CA GLU A 69 1.60 -10.25 -2.91
C GLU A 69 1.23 -10.27 -4.40
N GLU A 70 0.13 -10.95 -4.75
CA GLU A 70 -0.43 -10.92 -6.11
C GLU A 70 -0.76 -9.48 -6.53
N ARG A 71 -1.44 -8.70 -5.68
CA ARG A 71 -1.74 -7.29 -5.95
C ARG A 71 -0.47 -6.45 -6.12
N LEU A 72 0.56 -6.67 -5.30
CA LEU A 72 1.83 -5.94 -5.44
C LEU A 72 2.56 -6.29 -6.74
N ALA A 73 2.42 -7.52 -7.22
CA ALA A 73 3.01 -8.02 -8.47
C ALA A 73 2.23 -7.59 -9.72
N GLU A 74 0.91 -7.33 -9.61
CA GLU A 74 0.08 -6.83 -10.70
C GLU A 74 0.72 -5.59 -11.36
N THR A 75 0.67 -5.55 -12.70
CA THR A 75 1.29 -4.48 -13.49
C THR A 75 0.27 -3.60 -14.19
N ILE A 76 0.55 -2.30 -14.24
CA ILE A 76 -0.23 -1.31 -14.98
C ILE A 76 0.64 -0.68 -16.08
N LYS A 77 0.03 -0.24 -17.19
CA LYS A 77 0.72 0.53 -18.23
C LYS A 77 0.93 1.98 -17.74
N HIS A 78 2.14 2.32 -17.35
CA HIS A 78 2.46 3.65 -16.81
C HIS A 78 2.57 4.68 -17.95
N ARG A 79 1.65 5.65 -18.02
CA ARG A 79 1.53 6.61 -19.13
C ARG A 79 2.83 7.35 -19.45
N LYS A 80 3.49 7.93 -18.44
CA LYS A 80 4.72 8.72 -18.65
C LYS A 80 5.95 7.87 -19.02
N LEU A 81 5.98 6.60 -18.61
CA LEU A 81 7.15 5.72 -18.83
C LEU A 81 6.93 4.80 -20.04
N ASN A 82 5.73 4.83 -20.62
CA ASN A 82 5.27 3.98 -21.71
C ASN A 82 5.60 2.47 -21.54
N ARG A 83 5.60 1.95 -20.31
CA ARG A 83 5.91 0.54 -20.02
C ARG A 83 5.04 -0.02 -18.90
N LYS A 84 4.98 -1.35 -18.78
CA LYS A 84 4.32 -2.02 -17.66
C LYS A 84 5.16 -1.84 -16.39
N VAL A 85 4.51 -1.47 -15.30
CA VAL A 85 5.13 -1.23 -14.00
C VAL A 85 4.26 -1.89 -12.94
N SER A 86 4.86 -2.68 -12.04
CA SER A 86 4.13 -3.29 -10.94
C SER A 86 3.74 -2.25 -9.89
N TYR A 87 2.67 -2.50 -9.13
CA TYR A 87 2.33 -1.64 -7.99
C TYR A 87 3.48 -1.49 -6.99
N LYS A 88 4.21 -2.58 -6.72
CA LYS A 88 5.43 -2.53 -5.90
C LYS A 88 6.45 -1.54 -6.45
N ARG A 89 6.61 -1.46 -7.78
CA ARG A 89 7.52 -0.50 -8.41
C ARG A 89 6.93 0.92 -8.42
N LEU A 90 5.62 1.10 -8.47
CA LEU A 90 4.98 2.42 -8.33
C LEU A 90 5.29 3.06 -6.97
N VAL A 91 5.21 2.28 -5.88
CA VAL A 91 5.58 2.76 -4.54
C VAL A 91 7.02 3.29 -4.54
N ARG A 92 7.95 2.56 -5.17
CA ARG A 92 9.34 3.02 -5.31
C ARG A 92 9.46 4.29 -6.17
N LEU A 93 8.70 4.41 -7.25
CA LEU A 93 8.68 5.62 -8.08
C LEU A 93 8.16 6.84 -7.29
N GLU A 94 7.24 6.63 -6.35
CA GLU A 94 6.76 7.68 -5.47
C GLU A 94 7.85 8.18 -4.53
N CYS A 95 8.64 7.26 -3.95
CA CYS A 95 9.81 7.63 -3.17
C CYS A 95 10.80 8.46 -4.01
N TYR A 96 11.06 8.09 -5.27
CA TYR A 96 11.98 8.86 -6.13
C TYR A 96 11.46 10.27 -6.41
N LYS A 97 10.15 10.47 -6.54
CA LYS A 97 9.58 11.81 -6.71
C LYS A 97 9.81 12.68 -5.48
N LEU A 98 9.73 12.10 -4.29
CA LEU A 98 10.04 12.82 -3.05
C LEU A 98 11.54 13.16 -2.97
N VAL A 99 12.44 12.24 -3.35
CA VAL A 99 13.88 12.51 -3.42
C VAL A 99 14.17 13.70 -4.35
N LYS A 100 13.59 13.71 -5.55
CA LYS A 100 13.74 14.82 -6.49
C LYS A 100 13.18 16.14 -5.97
N HIS A 101 12.10 16.08 -5.18
CA HIS A 101 11.55 17.27 -4.56
C HIS A 101 12.49 17.89 -3.53
N ILE A 102 13.17 17.05 -2.76
CA ILE A 102 14.09 17.52 -1.72
C ILE A 102 15.43 17.98 -2.31
N LEU A 103 15.94 17.31 -3.35
CA LEU A 103 17.30 17.52 -3.86
C LEU A 103 17.41 18.29 -5.18
N GLU A 104 16.36 18.29 -6.01
CA GLU A 104 16.41 18.79 -7.40
C GLU A 104 15.40 19.93 -7.66
N ASP A 105 14.84 20.54 -6.61
CA ASP A 105 13.82 21.61 -6.67
C ASP A 105 12.60 21.29 -7.57
N GLN A 106 12.30 19.99 -7.75
CA GLN A 106 11.13 19.57 -8.52
C GLN A 106 9.88 19.54 -7.63
N THR A 107 8.81 20.23 -8.02
CA THR A 107 7.57 20.17 -7.22
C THR A 107 7.02 18.74 -7.13
N TYR A 108 6.88 18.23 -5.92
CA TYR A 108 6.25 16.94 -5.67
C TYR A 108 4.77 16.96 -6.10
N LYS A 109 4.39 16.06 -7.01
CA LYS A 109 2.99 15.86 -7.43
C LYS A 109 2.61 14.42 -7.13
N PRO A 110 1.72 14.11 -6.17
CA PRO A 110 1.47 12.73 -5.73
C PRO A 110 0.94 11.85 -6.87
N PHE A 111 1.16 10.53 -6.75
CA PHE A 111 0.56 9.58 -7.69
C PHE A 111 -0.98 9.70 -7.66
N LYS A 112 -1.57 9.84 -8.85
CA LYS A 112 -3.01 9.81 -9.05
C LYS A 112 -3.34 8.68 -10.00
N ILE A 113 -4.24 7.81 -9.57
CA ILE A 113 -4.81 6.76 -10.41
C ILE A 113 -5.63 7.42 -11.55
N TRP A 114 -5.59 6.85 -12.75
CA TRP A 114 -6.15 7.48 -13.97
C TRP A 114 -7.18 6.60 -14.69
N TRP A 115 -7.72 5.60 -14.01
CA TRP A 115 -8.73 4.66 -14.52
C TRP A 115 -9.78 4.41 -13.45
#